data_AF-A0A4R1AVF5-F1
#
_entry.id   AF-A0A4R1AVF5-F1
#
_cell.length_a   1.000
_cell.length_b   1.000
_cell.length_c   1.000
_cell.angle_alpha   90.00
_cell.angle_beta   90.00
_cell.angle_gamma   90.00
#
_symmetry.space_group_name_H-M   'P 1'
#
loop_
_entity.id
_entity.type
_entity.pdbx_description
1 polymer ?
#
loop_
_entity_poly.entity_id
_entity_poly.type
_entity_poly.pdbx_seq_one_letter_code
_entity_poly.pdbx_strand_id
1 'polypeptide(L)' 'MVVQIIKQSQSSYELQHKPSLESRVVTFAERFSDPAVLKNSLSLEWQESDTDNVLWVAQYDNYN' A
#
# COMPACT_ATOMS: atom_id res chain seq x y z
N MET A 1 -9.25 7.51 -1.42
CA MET A 1 -7.84 7.42 -1.88
C MET A 1 -7.44 5.96 -1.82
N VAL A 2 -6.57 5.46 -2.68
CA VAL A 2 -6.12 4.06 -2.64
C VAL A 2 -4.77 3.99 -1.96
N VAL A 3 -4.61 3.02 -1.05
CA VAL A 3 -3.33 2.69 -0.46
C VAL A 3 -2.96 1.27 -0.87
N GLN A 4 -1.71 1.06 -1.24
CA GLN A 4 -1.22 -0.26 -1.62
C GLN A 4 0.13 -0.54 -0.99
N ILE A 5 0.37 -1.78 -0.56
CA ILE A 5 1.68 -2.25 -0.15
C ILE A 5 2.27 -3.05 -1.30
N ILE A 6 3.42 -2.61 -1.79
CA ILE A 6 4.11 -3.24 -2.91
C ILE A 6 5.46 -3.82 -2.47
N LYS A 7 5.88 -4.89 -3.14
CA LYS A 7 7.20 -5.50 -2.95
C LYS A 7 8.19 -4.88 -3.93
N GLN A 8 9.19 -4.17 -3.40
CA GLN A 8 10.25 -3.54 -4.20
C GLN A 8 11.41 -4.50 -4.46
N SER A 9 11.75 -5.34 -3.48
CA SER A 9 12.79 -6.36 -3.58
C SER A 9 12.49 -7.56 -2.67
N GLN A 10 13.42 -8.52 -2.56
CA GLN A 10 13.22 -9.70 -1.70
C GLN A 10 12.88 -9.34 -0.24
N SER A 11 13.40 -8.22 0.27
CA SER A 11 13.28 -7.81 1.67
C SER A 11 12.96 -6.31 1.83
N SER A 12 12.28 -5.72 0.84
CA SER A 12 11.91 -4.30 0.87
C SER A 12 10.50 -4.11 0.35
N TYR A 13 9.72 -3.38 1.12
CA TYR A 13 8.30 -3.13 0.88
C TYR A 13 8.03 -1.63 0.95
N GLU A 14 7.06 -1.18 0.17
CA GLU A 14 6.67 0.22 0.11
C GLU A 14 5.15 0.34 0.24
N LEU A 15 4.68 1.15 1.17
CA LEU A 15 3.28 1.56 1.29
C LEU A 15 3.11 2.83 0.48
N GLN A 16 2.25 2.81 -0.53
CA GLN A 16 2.03 3.92 -1.45
C GLN A 16 0.61 4.45 -1.34
N HIS A 17 0.48 5.77 -1.29
CA HIS A 17 -0.79 6.47 -1.40
C HIS A 17 -1.00 6.97 -2.82
N LYS A 18 -2.17 6.70 -3.39
CA LYS A 18 -2.49 6.97 -4.79
C LYS A 18 -3.93 7.47 -4.92
N PRO A 19 -4.22 8.38 -5.87
CA PRO A 19 -5.60 8.85 -6.08
C PRO A 19 -6.52 7.73 -6.58
N SER A 20 -5.99 6.77 -7.33
CA SER A 20 -6.66 5.55 -7.81
C SER A 20 -5.64 4.42 -7.98
N LEU A 21 -6.13 3.18 -8.12
CA LEU A 21 -5.28 1.99 -8.29
C LEU A 21 -4.38 2.10 -9.54
N GLU A 22 -4.95 2.55 -10.66
CA GLU A 22 -4.25 2.69 -11.95
C GLU A 22 -3.33 3.91 -12.05
N SER A 23 -3.42 4.85 -11.10
CA SER A 23 -2.58 6.04 -11.11
C SER A 23 -1.09 5.66 -11.10
N ARG A 24 -0.26 6.35 -11.89
CA ARG A 24 1.21 6.24 -11.74
C ARG A 24 1.77 7.21 -10.71
N VAL A 25 0.95 8.18 -10.30
CA VAL A 25 1.33 9.20 -9.32
C VAL A 25 1.20 8.60 -7.92
N VAL A 26 2.31 8.64 -7.18
CA VAL A 26 2.38 8.32 -5.75
C VAL A 26 2.44 9.64 -5.00
N THR A 27 1.44 9.91 -4.16
CA THR A 27 1.36 11.15 -3.38
C THR A 27 2.23 11.09 -2.13
N PHE A 28 2.37 9.90 -1.56
CA PHE A 28 3.18 9.65 -0.38
C PHE A 28 3.60 8.18 -0.35
N ALA A 29 4.79 7.90 0.19
CA ALA A 29 5.27 6.54 0.36
C ALA A 29 6.08 6.34 1.64
N GLU A 30 5.89 5.19 2.28
CA GLU A 30 6.66 4.70 3.43
C GLU A 30 7.35 3.39 3.08
N ARG A 31 8.55 3.16 3.62
CA ARG A 31 9.35 1.97 3.32
C ARG A 31 9.72 1.22 4.58
N PHE A 32 9.60 -0.10 4.52
CA PHE A 32 10.01 -0.98 5.61
C PHE A 32 10.49 -2.34 5.08
N SER A 33 11.28 -3.05 5.87
CA SER A 33 11.75 -4.41 5.53
C SER A 33 10.73 -5.51 5.84
N ASP A 34 9.67 -5.17 6.58
CA ASP A 34 8.57 -6.05 6.97
C ASP A 34 7.24 -5.42 6.56
N PRO A 35 6.44 -6.06 5.69
CA PRO A 35 5.17 -5.51 5.24
C PRO A 35 4.09 -5.50 6.34
N ALA A 36 4.21 -6.30 7.41
CA ALA A 36 3.26 -6.29 8.51
C ALA A 36 3.31 -4.94 9.26
N VAL A 37 4.49 -4.34 9.36
CA VAL A 37 4.66 -3.00 9.96
C VAL A 37 3.94 -1.94 9.12
N LEU A 38 4.05 -2.02 7.80
CA LEU A 38 3.32 -1.14 6.88
C LEU A 38 1.80 -1.37 6.95
N LYS A 39 1.36 -2.62 7.06
CA LYS A 39 -0.06 -2.95 7.18
C LYS A 39 -0.67 -2.40 8.47
N ASN A 40 0.11 -2.40 9.55
CA ASN A 40 -0.29 -1.91 10.88
C ASN A 40 -0.13 -0.39 11.05
N SER A 41 0.61 0.30 10.17
CA SER A 41 0.76 1.76 10.25
C SER A 41 -0.56 2.48 9.95
N LEU A 42 -1.46 1.83 9.21
CA LEU A 42 -2.80 2.31 8.90
C LEU A 42 -3.86 1.28 9.36
N SER A 43 -4.83 1.73 10.16
CA SER A 43 -5.98 0.91 10.56
C SER A 43 -7.03 0.87 9.43
N LEU A 44 -6.77 0.04 8.42
CA LEU A 44 -7.63 -0.12 7.23
C LEU A 44 -8.05 -1.57 7.01
N GLU A 45 -9.15 -1.73 6.27
CA GLU A 45 -9.58 -3.03 5.74
C GLU A 45 -8.76 -3.37 4.49
N TRP A 46 -7.75 -4.22 4.66
CA TRP A 46 -6.83 -4.63 3.62
C TRP A 46 -7.33 -5.85 2.85
N GLN A 47 -7.22 -5.80 1.53
CA GLN A 47 -7.51 -6.90 0.61
C GLN A 47 -6.23 -7.38 -0.07
N GLU A 48 -6.06 -8.69 -0.23
CA GLU A 48 -4.95 -9.24 -1.03
C GLU A 48 -5.12 -8.88 -2.50
N SER A 49 -4.00 -8.69 -3.19
CA SER A 49 -3.99 -8.37 -4.62
C SER A 49 -3.46 -9.52 -5.45
N ASP A 50 -4.08 -9.73 -6.62
CA ASP A 50 -3.61 -10.69 -7.64
C ASP A 50 -2.48 -10.13 -8.53
N THR A 51 -1.98 -8.92 -8.24
CA THR A 51 -0.95 -8.26 -9.07
C THR A 51 0.44 -8.65 -8.59
N ASP A 52 1.31 -9.05 -9.51
CA ASP A 52 2.63 -9.67 -9.27
C ASP A 52 3.53 -8.97 -8.22
N ASN A 53 3.43 -7.64 -8.09
CA ASN A 53 4.24 -6.84 -7.16
C ASN A 53 3.43 -6.09 -6.09
N VAL A 54 2.10 -6.22 -6.09
CA VAL A 54 1.22 -5.61 -5.09
C VAL A 54 0.78 -6.71 -4.15
N LEU A 55 1.01 -6.54 -2.85
CA LEU A 55 0.65 -7.55 -1.85
C LEU A 55 -0.75 -7.29 -1.30
N TRP A 56 -1.02 -6.05 -0.93
CA TRP A 56 -2.32 -5.65 -0.39
C TRP A 56 -2.75 -4.28 -0.90
N VAL A 57 -4.05 -4.09 -0.97
CA VAL A 57 -4.71 -2.83 -1.33
C VAL A 57 -5.77 -2.52 -0.29
N ALA A 58 -5.94 -1.25 0.04
CA ALA A 58 -7.02 -0.75 0.89
C ALA A 58 -7.60 0.55 0.32
N GLN A 59 -8.88 0.78 0.59
CA GLN A 59 -9.48 2.10 0.40
C GLN A 59 -9.24 2.94 1.64
N TYR A 60 -8.60 4.08 1.44
CA TYR A 60 -8.44 5.12 2.44
C TYR A 60 -9.56 6.14 2.24
N ASP A 61 -10.63 5.93 2.99
CA ASP A 61 -11.74 6.86 3.09
C ASP A 61 -11.36 7.95 4.08
N ASN A 62 -11.12 9.15 3.55
CA ASN A 62 -10.86 10.36 4.34
C ASN A 62 -12.17 10.87 4.99
N TYR A 63 -12.87 10.03 5.74
CA TYR A 63 -13.97 10.48 6.60
C TYR A 63 -13.44 10.62 8.03
N ASN A 64 -12.88 11.80 8.29
CA ASN A 64 -12.83 12.39 9.62
C ASN A 64 -13.27 13.85 9.49
#